data_AF-A0A831JXC1-F1
#
_entry.id   AF-A0A831JXC1-F1
#
_cell.length_a   1.000
_cell.length_b   1.000
_cell.length_c   1.000
_cell.angle_alpha   90.00
_cell.angle_beta   90.00
_cell.angle_gamma   90.00
#
_symmetry.space_group_name_H-M   'P 1'
#
loop_
_entity.id
_entity.type
_entity.pdbx_description
1 polymer ?
#
loop_
_entity_poly.entity_id
_entity_poly.type
_entity_poly.pdbx_seq_one_letter_code
_entity_poly.pdbx_strand_id
1 'polypeptide(L)'
;FQNYVTGDFSTIPRDGAFLIENGEIVKPIRNIRVSDNFQHILENIAALGKDLYHVHWWEVTTPVFTPYVLVKNVGITKATK
;
A
#
# COMPACT_ATOMS: atom_id res chain seq x y z
N PHE A 1 3.70 -12.04 5.62
CA PHE A 1 3.13 -12.30 6.95
C PHE A 1 1.77 -11.62 6.99
N GLN A 2 0.74 -12.29 7.48
CA GLN A 2 -0.64 -11.78 7.54
C GLN A 2 -1.30 -12.33 8.80
N ASN A 3 -1.74 -11.46 9.72
CA ASN A 3 -2.51 -11.81 10.90
C ASN A 3 -3.84 -11.05 10.88
N TYR A 4 -4.92 -11.75 10.54
CA TYR A 4 -6.26 -11.16 10.44
C TYR A 4 -6.91 -10.85 11.79
N VAL A 5 -6.46 -11.47 12.88
CA VAL A 5 -7.05 -11.24 14.22
C VAL A 5 -6.60 -9.90 14.77
N THR A 6 -5.31 -9.59 14.67
CA THR A 6 -4.76 -8.32 15.13
C THR A 6 -4.74 -7.25 14.05
N GLY A 7 -4.83 -7.64 12.78
CA GLY A 7 -4.74 -6.75 11.62
C GLY A 7 -3.30 -6.50 11.14
N ASP A 8 -2.31 -7.18 11.71
CA ASP A 8 -0.90 -6.98 11.35
C ASP A 8 -0.57 -7.63 10.01
N PHE A 9 0.08 -6.89 9.13
CA PHE A 9 0.50 -7.39 7.83
C PHE A 9 1.92 -6.97 7.47
N SER A 10 2.51 -7.73 6.55
CA SER A 10 3.75 -7.34 5.90
C SER A 10 3.80 -7.82 4.45
N THR A 11 4.01 -6.88 3.55
CA THR A 11 4.03 -7.08 2.10
C THR A 11 5.18 -6.34 1.42
N ILE A 12 5.56 -6.79 0.22
CA ILE A 12 6.56 -6.15 -0.64
C ILE A 12 5.81 -5.61 -1.87
N PRO A 13 6.00 -4.34 -2.25
CA PRO A 13 5.48 -3.83 -3.53
C PRO A 13 6.04 -4.65 -4.70
N ARG A 14 5.17 -5.28 -5.49
CA ARG A 14 5.58 -6.23 -6.53
C ARG A 14 5.69 -5.63 -7.93
N ASP A 15 4.82 -4.70 -8.30
CA ASP A 15 4.81 -4.13 -9.65
C ASP A 15 5.79 -2.96 -9.76
N GLY A 16 5.67 -2.00 -8.85
CA GLY A 16 6.53 -0.84 -8.82
C GLY A 16 6.28 0.01 -7.58
N ALA A 17 7.33 0.69 -7.14
CA ALA A 17 7.25 1.71 -6.11
C ALA A 17 8.06 2.92 -6.59
N PHE A 18 7.49 4.11 -6.43
CA PHE A 18 8.04 5.34 -6.97
C PHE A 18 8.07 6.42 -5.90
N LEU A 19 9.17 7.16 -5.83
CA LEU A 19 9.29 8.32 -4.96
C LEU A 19 8.64 9.53 -5.64
N ILE A 20 7.75 10.21 -4.91
CA ILE A 20 7.12 11.46 -5.32
C ILE A 20 7.67 12.58 -4.45
N GLU A 21 8.20 13.63 -5.09
CA GLU A 21 8.62 14.87 -4.42
C GLU A 21 8.00 16.05 -5.16
N ASN A 22 7.43 17.00 -4.42
CA ASN A 22 6.76 18.19 -4.98
C ASN A 22 5.69 17.90 -6.05
N GLY A 23 5.01 16.75 -5.96
CA GLY A 23 3.96 16.35 -6.90
C GLY A 23 4.47 15.62 -8.15
N GLU A 24 5.78 15.40 -8.29
CA GLU A 24 6.38 14.72 -9.44
C GLU A 24 7.02 13.39 -9.05
N ILE A 25 6.93 12.40 -9.94
CA ILE A 25 7.66 11.14 -9.79
C ILE A 25 9.13 11.37 -10.08
N VAL A 26 9.98 11.22 -9.07
CA VAL A 26 11.42 11.49 -9.18
C VAL A 26 12.20 10.25 -9.60
N LYS A 27 11.93 9.09 -8.97
CA LYS A 27 12.66 7.84 -9.26
C LYS A 27 11.93 6.59 -8.77
N PRO A 28 12.19 5.41 -9.39
CA PRO A 28 11.78 4.14 -8.81
C PRO A 28 12.56 3.83 -7.53
N ILE A 29 11.89 3.24 -6.55
CA ILE A 29 12.48 2.73 -5.31
C ILE A 29 12.34 1.21 -5.25
N ARG A 30 13.35 0.55 -4.68
CA ARG A 30 13.46 -0.91 -4.62
C ARG A 30 13.82 -1.34 -3.20
N ASN A 31 13.61 -2.62 -2.90
CA ASN A 31 13.97 -3.26 -1.63
C ASN A 31 13.29 -2.61 -0.40
N ILE A 32 12.05 -2.20 -0.57
CA ILE A 32 11.20 -1.72 0.50
C ILE A 32 10.16 -2.78 0.88
N ARG A 33 9.70 -2.71 2.12
CA ARG A 33 8.65 -3.54 2.68
C ARG A 33 7.67 -2.64 3.43
N VAL A 34 6.39 -2.88 3.20
CA VAL A 34 5.33 -2.29 4.00
C VAL A 34 5.00 -3.27 5.12
N SER A 35 5.17 -2.86 6.36
CA SER A 35 4.81 -3.63 7.55
C SER A 35 4.01 -2.73 8.47
N ASP A 36 2.71 -3.01 8.62
CA ASP A 36 1.79 -2.12 9.31
C ASP A 36 0.60 -2.90 9.87
N ASN A 37 -0.30 -2.19 10.54
CA ASN A 37 -1.59 -2.69 11.01
C ASN A 37 -2.72 -2.15 10.14
N PHE A 38 -3.69 -3.00 9.79
CA PHE A 38 -4.78 -2.62 8.89
C PHE A 38 -5.68 -1.52 9.48
N GLN A 39 -5.91 -1.51 10.79
CA GLN A 39 -6.66 -0.42 11.45
C GLN A 39 -5.91 0.90 11.31
N HIS A 40 -4.59 0.90 11.53
CA HIS A 40 -3.74 2.07 11.36
C HIS A 40 -3.78 2.62 9.93
N ILE A 41 -3.79 1.73 8.92
CA ILE A 41 -3.97 2.13 7.52
C ILE A 41 -5.30 2.85 7.31
N LEU A 42 -6.41 2.29 7.82
CA LEU A 42 -7.75 2.88 7.66
C LEU A 42 -7.87 4.25 8.32
N GLU A 43 -7.33 4.40 9.53
CA GLU A 43 -7.36 5.66 10.28
C GLU A 43 -6.54 6.77 9.63
N ASN A 44 -5.50 6.42 8.85
CA ASN A 44 -4.63 7.38 8.18
C ASN A 44 -4.97 7.63 6.69
N ILE A 45 -6.14 7.19 6.23
CA ILE A 45 -6.61 7.54 4.87
C ILE A 45 -6.81 9.06 4.80
N ALA A 46 -6.06 9.71 3.91
CA ALA A 46 -6.09 11.16 3.72
C ALA A 46 -6.89 11.59 2.49
N ALA A 47 -6.97 10.75 1.47
CA ALA A 47 -7.75 11.01 0.27
C ALA A 47 -8.08 9.73 -0.49
N LEU A 48 -9.17 9.78 -1.26
CA LEU A 48 -9.59 8.74 -2.18
C LEU A 48 -9.63 9.32 -3.60
N GLY A 49 -9.22 8.52 -4.58
CA GLY A 49 -9.40 8.83 -5.98
C GLY A 49 -10.89 8.92 -6.35
N LYS A 50 -11.20 9.68 -7.38
CA LYS A 50 -12.58 9.83 -7.90
C LYS A 50 -13.05 8.57 -8.65
N ASP A 51 -12.14 7.92 -9.35
CA ASP A 51 -12.45 6.79 -10.22
C ASP A 51 -12.26 5.46 -9.49
N LEU A 52 -13.18 4.53 -9.75
CA LEU A 52 -13.11 3.16 -9.23
C LEU A 52 -12.51 2.23 -10.28
N TYR A 53 -11.64 1.35 -9.83
CA TYR A 53 -11.02 0.33 -10.67
C TYR A 53 -11.51 -1.05 -10.25
N HIS A 54 -11.83 -1.87 -11.22
CA HIS A 54 -12.11 -3.28 -10.98
C HIS A 54 -10.79 -4.01 -10.72
N VAL A 55 -10.58 -4.45 -9.49
CA VAL A 55 -9.37 -5.13 -9.05
C VAL A 55 -9.66 -6.59 -8.77
N HIS A 56 -8.94 -7.47 -9.47
CA HIS A 56 -8.90 -8.90 -9.24
C HIS A 56 -7.47 -9.39 -9.39
N TRP A 57 -7.03 -10.24 -8.46
CA TRP A 57 -5.64 -10.66 -8.33
C TRP A 57 -5.55 -12.04 -7.70
N TRP A 58 -4.40 -12.72 -7.81
CA TRP A 58 -4.24 -14.08 -7.30
C TRP A 58 -4.45 -14.21 -5.77
N GLU A 59 -4.25 -13.14 -5.00
CA GLU A 59 -4.48 -13.09 -3.54
C GLU A 59 -5.91 -12.64 -3.17
N VAL A 60 -6.76 -12.30 -4.15
CA VAL A 60 -8.10 -11.74 -3.94
C VAL A 60 -9.14 -12.69 -4.52
N THR A 61 -9.85 -13.43 -3.66
CA THR A 61 -10.87 -14.41 -4.07
C THR A 61 -12.16 -13.77 -4.58
N THR A 62 -12.52 -12.60 -4.04
CA THR A 62 -13.71 -11.84 -4.46
C THR A 62 -13.25 -10.54 -5.10
N PRO A 63 -13.50 -10.32 -6.40
CA PRO A 63 -13.15 -9.06 -7.06
C PRO A 63 -13.76 -7.86 -6.35
N VAL A 64 -13.05 -6.73 -6.35
CA VAL A 64 -13.50 -5.49 -5.69
C VAL A 64 -13.42 -4.30 -6.62
N PHE A 65 -14.29 -3.31 -6.39
CA PHE A 65 -14.13 -1.97 -6.95
C PHE A 65 -13.47 -1.09 -5.91
N THR A 66 -12.28 -0.57 -6.21
CA THR A 66 -11.55 0.28 -5.26
C THR A 66 -10.87 1.44 -6.01
N PRO A 67 -10.89 2.66 -5.45
CA PRO A 67 -10.11 3.76 -6.00
C PRO A 67 -8.65 3.64 -5.58
N TYR A 68 -7.81 4.54 -6.10
CA TYR A 68 -6.52 4.82 -5.46
C TYR A 68 -6.75 5.44 -4.07
N VAL A 69 -5.91 5.06 -3.12
CA VAL A 69 -6.00 5.50 -1.72
C VAL A 69 -4.69 6.17 -1.33
N LEU A 70 -4.78 7.40 -0.82
CA LEU A 70 -3.65 8.07 -0.20
C LEU A 70 -3.68 7.81 1.31
N VAL A 71 -2.67 7.10 1.81
CA VAL A 71 -2.53 6.78 3.24
C VAL A 71 -1.29 7.49 3.77
N LYS A 72 -1.44 8.21 4.89
CA LYS A 72 -0.32 8.87 5.58
C LYS A 72 0.34 7.92 6.57
N ASN A 73 1.59 8.22 6.93
CA ASN A 73 2.31 7.56 8.02
C ASN A 73 2.44 6.02 7.89
N VAL A 74 2.44 5.48 6.68
CA VAL A 74 2.59 4.04 6.45
C VAL A 74 3.95 3.53 6.91
N GLY A 75 3.96 2.41 7.63
CA GLY A 75 5.16 1.71 8.08
C GLY A 75 5.97 1.14 6.92
N ILE A 76 6.96 1.89 6.43
CA ILE A 76 7.87 1.45 5.37
C ILE A 76 9.26 1.20 5.95
N THR A 77 9.77 0.01 5.70
CA THR A 77 11.14 -0.38 6.05
C THR A 77 11.93 -0.67 4.79
N LYS A 78 13.24 -0.40 4.84
CA LYS A 78 14.18 -0.73 3.78
C LYS A 78 15.07 -1.86 4.27
N ALA A 79 15.25 -2.90 3.46
CA ALA A 79 16.26 -3.91 3.75
C ALA A 79 17.64 -3.25 3.67
N THR A 80 18.28 -3.03 4.81
CA THR A 80 19.69 -2.65 4.89
C THR A 80 20.54 -3.91 4.74
N LYS A 81 21.58 -3.81 3.91
CA LYS A 81 22.66 -4.79 3.88
C LYS A 81 23.55 -4.62 5.11
#